data_AF-A0A9X5XEK3-F1
#
_entry.id   AF-A0A9X5XEK3-F1
#
_cell.length_a   1.000
_cell.length_b   1.000
_cell.length_c   1.000
_cell.angle_alpha   90.00
_cell.angle_beta   90.00
_cell.angle_gamma   90.00
#
_symmetry.space_group_name_H-M   'P 1'
#
loop_
_entity.id
_entity.type
_entity.pdbx_description
1 polymer ?
#
loop_
_entity_poly.entity_id
_entity_poly.type
_entity_poly.pdbx_seq_one_letter_code
_entity_poly.pdbx_strand_id
1 'polypeptide(L)'
;MGGPGDPPEGTPEGAPAGGEDEYRSVVFDESFVRAARLQEFSAQERMADHAPAVRRRPTLQRGLPRQALILVLLIAVAFGTAIYMGVRHPYQTPAAQPPEPLRMTVIPLAPQTAVPGATSAEQLYTHSPAAQFAVGADG
;
A
#
# COMPACT_ATOMS: atom_id res chain seq x y z
N MET A 1 -39.54 -15.54 43.55
CA MET A 1 -40.00 -14.18 43.21
C MET A 1 -38.77 -13.31 42.97
N GLY A 2 -38.38 -12.84 41.80
CA GLY A 2 -38.75 -13.01 40.38
C GLY A 2 -37.45 -12.70 39.60
N GLY A 3 -37.02 -13.58 38.69
CA GLY A 3 -37.18 -13.37 37.24
C GLY A 3 -35.97 -12.62 36.67
N PRO A 4 -35.21 -13.18 35.70
CA PRO A 4 -34.14 -12.44 35.02
C PRO A 4 -34.70 -11.14 34.41
N GLY A 5 -34.11 -10.00 34.77
CA GLY A 5 -34.57 -8.70 34.30
C GLY A 5 -34.47 -8.60 32.78
N ASP A 6 -35.51 -8.04 32.16
CA ASP A 6 -35.58 -7.87 30.72
C ASP A 6 -34.36 -7.08 30.21
N PRO A 7 -33.75 -7.50 29.09
CA PRO A 7 -32.63 -6.79 28.51
C PRO A 7 -33.11 -5.42 27.96
N PRO A 8 -32.22 -4.41 27.93
CA PRO A 8 -32.59 -3.07 27.49
C PRO A 8 -33.12 -3.09 26.05
N GLU A 9 -34.28 -2.46 25.85
CA GLU A 9 -34.90 -2.22 24.56
C GLU A 9 -34.12 -1.14 23.79
N GLY A 10 -33.77 -1.47 22.54
CA GLY A 10 -33.43 -0.47 21.53
C GLY A 10 -31.97 -0.41 21.13
N THR A 11 -31.73 -0.65 19.84
CA THR A 11 -30.56 -0.16 19.11
C THR A 11 -30.61 1.37 19.10
N PRO A 12 -29.52 2.10 19.40
CA PRO A 12 -29.50 3.53 19.15
C PRO A 12 -29.70 3.77 17.65
N GLU A 13 -30.85 4.36 17.30
CA GLU A 13 -31.14 4.90 15.98
C GLU A 13 -30.08 5.94 15.62
N GLY A 14 -29.19 5.57 14.71
CA GLY A 14 -28.14 6.48 14.24
C GLY A 14 -26.98 5.79 13.54
N ALA A 15 -27.23 5.17 12.39
CA ALA A 15 -26.22 5.03 11.34
C ALA A 15 -26.81 5.63 10.05
N PRO A 16 -26.03 6.38 9.25
CA PRO A 16 -25.14 5.67 8.33
C PRO A 16 -23.79 6.36 8.08
N ALA A 17 -22.71 5.57 8.06
CA ALA A 17 -21.79 5.50 6.91
C ALA A 17 -20.59 4.59 7.23
N GLY A 18 -20.65 3.37 6.70
CA GLY A 18 -19.54 2.75 5.97
C GLY A 18 -18.32 2.27 6.76
N GLY A 19 -18.13 0.95 6.74
CA GLY A 19 -16.79 0.37 6.71
C GLY A 19 -16.59 -0.77 7.70
N GLU A 20 -16.78 -2.00 7.21
CA GLU A 20 -15.99 -3.23 7.46
C GLU A 20 -15.68 -3.71 8.91
N ASP A 21 -15.98 -2.94 9.95
CA ASP A 21 -15.66 -3.25 11.34
C ASP A 21 -16.81 -3.94 12.10
N GLU A 22 -17.91 -4.27 11.41
CA GLU A 22 -19.11 -4.88 12.01
C GLU A 22 -18.86 -6.28 12.62
N TYR A 23 -17.72 -6.90 12.32
CA TYR A 23 -17.31 -8.19 12.91
C TYR A 23 -16.16 -8.07 13.91
N ARG A 24 -15.74 -6.86 14.29
CA ARG A 24 -14.69 -6.67 15.30
C ARG A 24 -15.27 -6.83 16.71
N SER A 25 -15.59 -8.08 17.04
CA SER A 25 -15.66 -8.65 18.39
C SER A 25 -16.10 -7.68 19.50
N VAL A 26 -17.40 -7.38 19.56
CA VAL A 26 -18.06 -6.59 20.61
C VAL A 26 -17.92 -7.22 22.02
N VAL A 27 -17.26 -8.38 22.15
CA VAL A 27 -17.13 -9.10 23.42
C VAL A 27 -15.89 -8.65 24.23
N PHE A 28 -14.88 -8.04 23.59
CA PHE A 28 -13.65 -7.63 24.27
C PHE A 28 -13.11 -6.31 23.72
N ASP A 29 -13.81 -5.21 23.94
CA ASP A 29 -13.22 -3.90 23.71
C ASP A 29 -12.18 -3.58 24.80
N GLU A 30 -11.33 -2.59 24.55
CA GLU A 30 -10.34 -2.13 25.53
C GLU A 30 -11.01 -1.57 26.80
N SER A 31 -12.29 -1.19 26.73
CA SER A 31 -13.07 -0.79 27.89
C SER A 31 -13.45 -1.97 28.79
N PHE A 32 -13.72 -3.16 28.25
CA PHE A 32 -14.01 -4.39 28.98
C PHE A 32 -12.77 -4.90 29.70
N VAL A 33 -11.60 -4.90 29.04
CA VAL A 33 -10.32 -5.24 29.70
C VAL A 33 -10.00 -4.26 30.83
N ARG A 34 -10.40 -2.99 30.68
CA ARG A 34 -10.22 -1.95 31.70
C ARG A 34 -11.24 -2.06 32.84
N ALA A 35 -12.46 -2.51 32.56
CA ALA A 35 -13.52 -2.76 33.53
C ALA A 35 -13.37 -4.11 34.26
N ALA A 36 -12.70 -5.08 33.66
CA ALA A 36 -12.51 -6.44 34.19
C ALA A 36 -11.44 -6.55 35.30
N ARG A 37 -10.96 -5.44 35.89
CA ARG A 37 -10.30 -5.51 37.21
C ARG A 37 -11.36 -5.66 38.30
N LEU A 38 -12.01 -6.83 38.33
CA LEU A 38 -12.77 -7.28 39.50
C LEU A 38 -11.78 -7.50 40.64
N GLN A 39 -11.63 -6.49 41.48
CA GLN A 39 -10.83 -6.52 42.69
C GLN A 39 -11.76 -7.02 43.81
N GLU A 40 -11.86 -8.34 43.98
CA GLU A 40 -12.61 -8.93 45.08
C GLU A 40 -11.91 -8.62 46.41
N PHE A 41 -12.48 -7.70 47.17
CA PHE A 41 -12.02 -7.39 48.52
C PHE A 41 -12.33 -8.57 49.45
N SER A 42 -11.32 -9.00 50.19
CA SER A 42 -11.49 -10.00 51.25
C SER A 42 -12.46 -9.50 52.32
N ALA A 43 -13.15 -10.39 53.04
CA ALA A 43 -14.07 -10.00 54.11
C ALA A 43 -13.40 -9.11 55.18
N GLN A 44 -12.08 -9.24 55.33
CA GLN A 44 -11.24 -8.42 56.20
C GLN A 44 -11.16 -6.94 55.76
N GLU A 45 -11.14 -6.66 54.46
CA GLU A 45 -10.96 -5.30 53.91
C GLU A 45 -12.24 -4.45 54.00
N ARG A 46 -13.40 -5.06 54.27
CA ARG A 46 -14.65 -4.33 54.51
C ARG A 46 -14.77 -3.79 55.94
N MET A 47 -13.86 -4.16 56.86
CA MET A 47 -13.94 -3.78 58.27
C MET A 47 -13.10 -2.56 58.64
N ALA A 48 -12.25 -2.05 57.73
CA ALA A 48 -11.38 -0.91 58.02
C ALA A 48 -12.01 0.40 57.53
N ASP A 49 -12.44 1.19 58.51
CA ASP A 49 -12.95 2.55 58.38
C ASP A 49 -12.00 3.46 57.57
N HIS A 50 -12.59 4.43 56.87
CA HIS A 50 -12.01 5.15 55.74
C HIS A 50 -10.67 5.85 56.02
N ALA A 51 -9.59 5.37 55.39
CA ALA A 51 -8.37 6.13 55.16
C ALA A 51 -7.92 5.94 53.69
N PRO A 52 -7.64 7.02 52.92
CA PRO A 52 -7.39 6.91 51.49
C PRO A 52 -6.04 6.23 51.23
N ALA A 53 -6.08 4.95 50.88
CA ALA A 53 -4.91 4.17 50.48
C ALA A 53 -4.61 4.34 48.99
N VAL A 54 -4.31 5.57 48.52
CA VAL A 54 -3.85 5.79 47.15
C VAL A 54 -2.62 6.70 47.14
N ARG A 55 -1.44 6.10 47.11
CA ARG A 55 -0.23 6.82 46.67
C ARG A 55 -0.37 7.09 45.17
N ARG A 56 -0.54 8.36 44.78
CA ARG A 56 -0.43 8.77 43.37
C ARG A 56 0.98 8.46 42.87
N ARG A 57 1.07 7.54 41.89
CA ARG A 57 2.32 7.25 41.18
C ARG A 57 2.63 8.44 40.25
N PRO A 58 3.81 9.05 40.29
CA PRO A 58 4.16 10.11 39.35
C PRO A 58 4.22 9.52 37.93
N THR A 59 3.63 10.23 36.96
CA THR A 59 3.72 9.88 35.55
C THR A 59 5.19 9.92 35.13
N LEU A 60 5.68 8.82 34.56
CA LEU A 60 7.08 8.66 34.19
C LEU A 60 7.37 9.46 32.90
N GLN A 61 7.30 10.79 32.94
CA GLN A 61 7.68 11.67 31.81
C GLN A 61 9.21 11.84 31.68
N ARG A 62 9.99 10.76 31.87
CA ARG A 62 11.45 10.86 32.02
C ARG A 62 12.27 10.41 30.80
N GLY A 63 11.73 10.59 29.59
CA GLY A 63 12.41 10.20 28.33
C GLY A 63 12.28 11.16 27.14
N LEU A 64 11.27 12.04 27.14
CA LEU A 64 10.99 12.93 26.00
C LEU A 64 12.06 13.97 25.63
N PRO A 65 12.80 14.62 26.57
CA PRO A 65 13.66 15.73 26.18
C PRO A 65 14.87 15.30 25.35
N ARG A 66 15.45 14.13 25.65
CA ARG A 66 16.60 13.60 24.89
C ARG A 66 16.19 13.12 23.51
N GLN A 67 15.03 12.47 23.39
CA GLN A 67 14.51 12.01 22.12
C GLN A 67 14.12 13.18 21.21
N ALA A 68 13.50 14.23 21.78
CA ALA A 68 13.18 15.45 21.05
C ALA A 68 14.46 16.17 20.56
N LEU A 69 15.51 16.23 21.39
CA LEU A 69 16.79 16.82 21.00
C LEU A 69 17.44 16.06 19.84
N ILE A 70 17.45 14.72 19.90
CA ILE A 70 17.96 13.88 18.79
C ILE A 70 17.15 14.12 17.52
N LEU A 71 15.82 14.18 17.62
CA LEU A 71 14.95 14.45 16.47
C LEU A 71 15.25 15.81 15.83
N VAL A 72 15.38 16.87 16.64
CA VAL A 72 15.73 18.22 16.16
C VAL A 72 17.10 18.22 15.50
N LEU A 73 18.08 17.51 16.06
CA LEU A 73 19.41 17.36 15.47
C LEU A 73 19.35 16.67 14.10
N LEU A 74 18.59 15.59 13.96
CA LEU A 74 18.41 14.89 12.69
C LEU A 74 17.76 15.78 11.63
N ILE A 75 16.73 16.54 12.02
CA ILE A 75 16.05 17.51 11.15
C ILE A 75 17.07 18.56 10.68
N ALA A 76 17.84 19.16 11.59
CA ALA A 76 18.83 20.18 11.25
C ALA A 76 19.91 19.64 10.29
N VAL A 77 20.39 18.42 10.48
CA VAL A 77 21.38 17.78 9.60
C VAL A 77 20.79 17.50 8.21
N ALA A 78 19.57 16.99 8.14
CA ALA A 78 18.90 16.70 6.87
C ALA A 78 18.70 17.98 6.04
N PHE A 79 18.15 19.03 6.65
CA PHE A 79 17.96 20.32 5.98
C PHE A 79 19.29 20.98 5.63
N GLY A 80 20.28 20.95 6.52
CA GLY A 80 21.62 21.47 6.24
C GLY A 80 22.26 20.78 5.05
N THR A 81 22.10 19.46 4.93
CA THR A 81 22.60 18.67 3.78
C THR A 81 21.83 19.02 2.51
N ALA A 82 20.50 19.12 2.57
CA ALA A 82 19.69 19.51 1.41
C ALA A 82 20.03 20.92 0.91
N ILE A 83 20.24 21.88 1.81
CA ILE A 83 20.67 23.24 1.48
C ILE A 83 22.10 23.23 0.93
N TYR A 84 23.02 22.51 1.56
CA TYR A 84 24.40 22.38 1.10
C TYR A 84 24.46 21.81 -0.32
N MET A 85 23.70 20.74 -0.58
CA MET A 85 23.56 20.17 -1.91
C MET A 85 22.91 21.20 -2.84
N GLY A 86 21.78 21.81 -2.49
CA GLY A 86 21.10 22.79 -3.34
C GLY A 86 21.97 24.00 -3.73
N VAL A 87 22.81 24.50 -2.81
CA VAL A 87 23.70 25.65 -3.06
C VAL A 87 24.96 25.24 -3.83
N ARG A 88 25.47 24.01 -3.64
CA ARG A 88 26.69 23.53 -4.31
C ARG A 88 26.47 22.84 -5.65
N HIS A 89 25.23 22.75 -6.14
CA HIS A 89 24.97 22.31 -7.51
C HIS A 89 24.68 23.53 -8.40
N PRO A 90 25.70 24.14 -9.05
CA PRO A 90 25.41 24.86 -10.28
C PRO A 90 24.83 23.82 -11.23
N TYR A 91 23.53 23.93 -11.53
CA TYR A 91 22.73 23.07 -12.40
C TYR A 91 23.59 22.41 -13.49
N GLN A 92 24.08 21.19 -13.22
CA GLN A 92 24.54 20.33 -14.28
C GLN A 92 23.27 19.82 -14.93
N THR A 93 22.74 20.60 -15.87
CA THR A 93 21.77 20.09 -16.84
C THR A 93 22.38 18.79 -17.36
N PRO A 94 21.75 17.63 -17.15
CA PRO A 94 22.25 16.39 -17.72
C PRO A 94 22.49 16.64 -19.20
N ALA A 95 23.72 16.44 -19.68
CA ALA A 95 24.05 16.70 -21.06
C ALA A 95 23.04 15.92 -21.92
N ALA A 96 22.21 16.65 -22.67
CA ALA A 96 21.19 16.03 -23.49
C ALA A 96 21.90 15.10 -24.47
N GLN A 97 21.69 13.79 -24.31
CA GLN A 97 22.27 12.82 -25.23
C GLN A 97 21.62 13.05 -26.59
N PRO A 98 22.40 13.30 -27.66
CA PRO A 98 21.82 13.51 -28.98
C PRO A 98 20.99 12.26 -29.35
N PRO A 99 19.76 12.44 -29.86
CA PRO A 99 18.92 11.32 -30.24
C PRO A 99 19.59 10.53 -31.35
N GLU A 100 19.54 9.19 -31.25
CA GLU A 100 20.06 8.33 -32.31
C GLU A 100 19.27 8.58 -33.61
N PRO A 101 19.94 8.67 -34.78
CA PRO A 101 19.24 8.89 -36.04
C PRO A 101 18.23 7.76 -36.31
N LEU A 102 17.01 8.15 -36.71
CA LEU A 102 15.93 7.23 -37.04
C LEU A 102 16.35 6.29 -38.17
N ARG A 103 16.31 4.98 -37.89
CA ARG A 103 16.49 3.92 -38.89
C ARG A 103 15.15 3.27 -39.16
N MET A 104 14.63 3.45 -40.37
CA MET A 104 13.40 2.81 -40.83
C MET A 104 13.60 2.20 -42.22
N THR A 105 12.93 1.08 -42.47
CA THR A 105 12.91 0.40 -43.77
C THR A 105 11.47 0.34 -44.26
N VAL A 106 11.24 0.76 -45.50
CA VAL A 106 9.91 0.70 -46.13
C VAL A 106 9.89 -0.51 -47.06
N ILE A 107 8.96 -1.44 -46.82
CA ILE A 107 8.74 -2.61 -47.67
C ILE A 107 7.44 -2.39 -48.45
N PRO A 108 7.46 -2.33 -49.79
CA PRO A 108 6.25 -2.16 -50.57
C PRO A 108 5.36 -3.41 -50.46
N LEU A 109 4.06 -3.22 -50.21
CA LEU A 109 3.08 -4.31 -50.13
C LEU A 109 2.50 -4.71 -51.49
N ALA A 110 2.82 -3.95 -52.54
CA ALA A 110 2.35 -4.20 -53.91
C ALA A 110 3.54 -4.53 -54.83
N PRO A 111 3.35 -5.45 -55.79
CA PRO A 111 4.35 -5.73 -56.83
C PRO A 111 4.63 -4.47 -57.65
N GLN A 112 5.91 -4.19 -57.94
CA GLN A 112 6.29 -3.06 -58.80
C GLN A 112 6.13 -3.37 -60.30
N THR A 113 6.03 -4.65 -60.65
CA THR A 113 5.91 -5.12 -62.03
C THR A 113 4.66 -5.97 -62.17
N ALA A 114 4.20 -6.13 -63.42
CA ALA A 114 3.12 -7.07 -63.72
C ALA A 114 3.46 -8.48 -63.21
N VAL A 115 2.52 -9.09 -62.49
CA VAL A 115 2.65 -10.46 -62.00
C VAL A 115 2.09 -11.40 -63.08
N PRO A 116 2.86 -12.40 -63.56
CA PRO A 116 2.35 -13.39 -64.49
C PRO A 116 1.14 -14.12 -63.91
N GLY A 117 0.08 -14.27 -64.70
CA GLY A 117 -1.04 -15.15 -64.35
C GLY A 117 -0.71 -16.61 -64.73
N ALA A 118 -1.34 -17.56 -64.04
CA ALA A 118 -1.37 -18.96 -64.45
C ALA A 118 -2.75 -19.57 -64.16
N THR A 119 -3.02 -20.73 -64.74
CA THR A 119 -4.28 -21.46 -64.53
C THR A 119 -4.34 -22.21 -63.20
N SER A 120 -3.20 -22.40 -62.53
CA SER A 120 -3.09 -23.04 -61.21
C SER A 120 -2.00 -22.38 -60.35
N ALA A 121 -2.17 -22.46 -59.03
CA ALA A 121 -1.17 -21.95 -58.09
C ALA A 121 0.13 -22.76 -58.16
N GLU A 122 0.07 -24.09 -58.36
CA GLU A 122 1.27 -24.91 -58.48
C GLU A 122 2.18 -24.48 -59.63
N GLN A 123 1.59 -24.09 -60.78
CA GLN A 123 2.37 -23.58 -61.92
C GLN A 123 3.10 -22.27 -61.57
N LEU A 124 2.45 -21.36 -60.84
CA LEU A 124 3.10 -20.12 -60.38
C LEU A 124 4.28 -20.43 -59.47
N TYR A 125 4.09 -21.27 -58.46
CA TYR A 125 5.16 -21.58 -57.51
C TYR A 125 6.33 -22.32 -58.15
N THR A 126 6.05 -23.28 -59.04
CA THR A 126 7.07 -24.07 -59.76
C THR A 126 7.97 -23.21 -60.65
N HIS A 127 7.43 -22.13 -61.23
CA HIS A 127 8.17 -21.21 -62.11
C HIS A 127 8.58 -19.90 -61.42
N SER A 128 8.62 -19.88 -60.09
CA SER A 128 9.00 -18.71 -59.30
C SER A 128 10.28 -18.95 -58.50
N PRO A 129 10.90 -17.89 -57.94
CA PRO A 129 11.98 -18.03 -56.97
C PRO A 129 11.61 -18.86 -55.73
N ALA A 130 10.32 -19.13 -55.50
CA ALA A 130 9.87 -19.94 -54.38
C ALA A 130 9.99 -21.46 -54.62
N ALA A 131 10.27 -21.90 -55.86
CA ALA A 131 10.40 -23.32 -56.20
C ALA A 131 11.47 -24.08 -55.41
N GLN A 132 12.42 -23.37 -54.80
CA GLN A 132 13.47 -23.92 -53.95
C GLN A 132 13.03 -24.21 -52.51
N PHE A 133 11.87 -23.71 -52.07
CA PHE A 133 11.37 -23.91 -50.72
C PHE A 133 10.39 -25.08 -50.68
N ALA A 134 10.42 -25.84 -49.58
CA ALA A 134 9.45 -26.90 -49.35
C ALA A 134 8.05 -26.33 -49.10
N VAL A 135 7.02 -27.05 -49.55
CA VAL A 135 5.63 -26.74 -49.23
C VAL A 135 5.40 -27.02 -47.75
N GLY A 136 4.88 -26.04 -47.00
CA GLY A 136 4.51 -26.23 -45.60
C GLY A 136 3.41 -27.28 -45.50
N ALA A 137 3.58 -28.27 -44.62
CA ALA A 137 2.54 -29.25 -44.34
C ALA A 137 1.34 -28.58 -43.65
N ASP A 138 0.12 -29.01 -44.00
CA ASP A 138 -1.11 -28.62 -43.30
C ASP A 138 -0.94 -28.92 -41.80
N GLY A 139 -1.07 -27.88 -40.98
CA GLY A 139 -0.93 -27.94 -39.52
C GLY A 139 -2.08 -28.66 -38.82
#